data_AF-A0A0M0LK46-F1
#
_entry.id   AF-A0A0M0LK46-F1
#
_cell.length_a   1.000
_cell.length_b   1.000
_cell.length_c   1.000
_cell.angle_alpha   90.00
_cell.angle_beta   90.00
_cell.angle_gamma   90.00
#
_symmetry.space_group_name_H-M   'P 1'
#
loop_
_entity.id
_entity.type
_entity.pdbx_description
1 polymer ?
#
loop_
_entity_poly.entity_id
_entity_poly.type
_entity_poly.pdbx_seq_one_letter_code
_entity_poly.pdbx_strand_id
1 'polypeptide(L)'
;MYILDQTNEWDVNLPEFDVRNDAVKNQREMLFDYFIMKASSVDILVYQGLNEEKMIKQMKKFIKNKRVKIDHHGKCYKFFLDDAARSWILANSISECTSVIYDQNDIAIADFYRHVSFYEKVPLPCSVLPVKELPIQLEIYIREKDRECDVDLQDQAKSYYISTDYDCIEKLAFETIENLYFYPLSIYIETHDGEQHQMQKDWAKYAVEYIDSGQRVFTLSSKGMYHAEVPGFFLTVKNTDELKVVFEELFYLAYQNNTFIVSQNKLDIRTGRNRIFKSGDEMVLTFDHDAQGIILYTSLNFEKVKNYFTSYMITHIQQES
;
A
#
# COMPACT_ATOMS: atom_id res chain seq x y z
N MET A 1 21.24 -6.89 -7.41
CA MET A 1 20.88 -5.47 -7.25
C MET A 1 21.08 -5.11 -5.78
N TYR A 2 21.27 -3.83 -5.47
CA TYR A 2 21.28 -3.33 -4.10
C TYR A 2 20.15 -2.34 -3.94
N ILE A 3 19.53 -2.32 -2.78
CA ILE A 3 18.59 -1.26 -2.38
C ILE A 3 19.10 -0.59 -1.11
N LEU A 4 18.82 0.70 -0.96
CA LEU A 4 18.96 1.37 0.32
C LEU A 4 18.04 0.69 1.33
N ASP A 5 18.57 0.34 2.50
CA ASP A 5 17.73 -0.04 3.63
C ASP A 5 16.91 1.20 4.02
N GLN A 6 15.60 1.11 3.85
CA GLN A 6 14.62 2.15 4.22
C GLN A 6 13.73 1.67 5.37
N THR A 7 14.09 0.55 6.05
CA THR A 7 13.35 0.05 7.20
C THR A 7 13.43 1.05 8.34
N ASN A 8 12.28 1.35 8.91
CA ASN A 8 12.13 2.28 10.02
C ASN A 8 11.28 1.67 11.14
N GLU A 9 11.27 2.32 12.30
CA GLU A 9 10.31 2.01 13.35
C GLU A 9 8.87 2.21 12.84
N TRP A 10 7.95 1.52 13.48
CA TRP A 10 6.55 1.51 13.06
C TRP A 10 5.72 2.61 13.72
N ASP A 11 6.17 3.10 14.88
CA ASP A 11 5.49 4.16 15.61
C ASP A 11 6.18 5.48 15.27
N VAL A 12 5.51 6.28 14.44
CA VAL A 12 5.98 7.58 13.96
C VAL A 12 6.20 8.60 15.08
N ASN A 13 5.68 8.34 16.28
CA ASN A 13 5.84 9.21 17.44
C ASN A 13 7.06 8.87 18.30
N LEU A 14 7.77 7.78 17.99
CA LEU A 14 9.00 7.43 18.69
C LEU A 14 10.17 8.26 18.16
N PRO A 15 11.03 8.85 19.02
CA PRO A 15 12.20 9.60 18.58
C PRO A 15 13.13 8.81 17.64
N GLU A 16 13.19 7.49 17.82
CA GLU A 16 13.95 6.58 16.97
C GLU A 16 13.48 6.61 15.50
N PHE A 17 12.19 6.84 15.26
CA PHE A 17 11.62 6.97 13.92
C PHE A 17 12.21 8.16 13.18
N ASP A 18 12.21 9.34 13.81
CA ASP A 18 12.71 10.58 13.22
C ASP A 18 14.21 10.47 12.93
N VAL A 19 14.99 9.95 13.90
CA VAL A 19 16.43 9.74 13.75
C VAL A 19 16.73 8.84 12.54
N ARG A 20 15.98 7.74 12.40
CA ARG A 20 16.17 6.82 11.28
C ARG A 20 15.69 7.42 9.97
N ASN A 21 14.57 8.14 9.96
CA ASN A 21 14.04 8.80 8.78
C ASN A 21 15.04 9.84 8.22
N ASP A 22 15.62 10.66 9.11
CA ASP A 22 16.68 11.61 8.75
C ASP A 22 17.93 10.89 8.23
N ALA A 23 18.30 9.76 8.84
CA ALA A 23 19.41 8.94 8.36
C ALA A 23 19.14 8.39 6.94
N VAL A 24 17.92 7.88 6.66
CA VAL A 24 17.52 7.43 5.31
C VAL A 24 17.61 8.57 4.31
N LYS A 25 17.09 9.76 4.66
CA LYS A 25 17.13 10.95 3.80
C LYS A 25 18.57 11.33 3.44
N ASN A 26 19.46 11.38 4.43
CA ASN A 26 20.87 11.67 4.23
C ASN A 26 21.55 10.60 3.36
N GLN A 27 21.29 9.30 3.62
CA GLN A 27 21.85 8.20 2.82
C GLN A 27 21.37 8.25 1.37
N ARG A 28 20.10 8.59 1.14
CA ARG A 28 19.53 8.80 -0.20
C ARG A 28 20.23 9.94 -0.92
N GLU A 29 20.44 11.08 -0.27
CA GLU A 29 21.18 12.21 -0.87
C GLU A 29 22.62 11.81 -1.22
N MET A 30 23.33 11.14 -0.32
CA MET A 30 24.69 10.65 -0.58
C MET A 30 24.77 9.70 -1.78
N LEU A 31 23.83 8.76 -1.88
CA LEU A 31 23.73 7.85 -3.02
C LEU A 31 23.42 8.62 -4.31
N PHE A 32 22.48 9.56 -4.25
CA PHE A 32 22.09 10.38 -5.40
C PHE A 32 23.29 11.15 -5.96
N ASP A 33 23.99 11.88 -5.09
CA ASP A 33 25.16 12.67 -5.46
C ASP A 33 26.26 11.80 -6.08
N TYR A 34 26.52 10.64 -5.47
CA TYR A 34 27.50 9.68 -5.97
C TYR A 34 27.18 9.18 -7.39
N PHE A 35 25.91 8.85 -7.66
CA PHE A 35 25.50 8.38 -8.98
C PHE A 35 25.43 9.50 -10.01
N ILE A 36 24.97 10.71 -9.62
CA ILE A 36 24.99 11.89 -10.50
C ILE A 36 26.40 12.22 -10.98
N MET A 37 27.40 12.09 -10.12
CA MET A 37 28.80 12.36 -10.49
C MET A 37 29.34 11.41 -11.56
N LYS A 38 28.76 10.21 -11.71
CA LYS A 38 29.13 9.22 -12.74
C LYS A 38 28.21 9.25 -13.96
N ALA A 39 27.09 9.93 -13.86
CA ALA A 39 26.02 9.88 -14.83
C ALA A 39 26.38 10.59 -16.14
N SER A 40 25.92 10.03 -17.25
CA SER A 40 25.86 10.73 -18.54
C SER A 40 24.52 11.44 -18.73
N SER A 41 23.46 10.88 -18.16
CA SER A 41 22.12 11.44 -18.23
C SER A 41 21.27 11.04 -17.03
N VAL A 42 20.22 11.81 -16.79
CA VAL A 42 19.21 11.57 -15.75
C VAL A 42 17.82 11.79 -16.34
N ASP A 43 16.93 10.86 -16.06
CA ASP A 43 15.50 10.99 -16.29
C ASP A 43 14.84 11.46 -15.00
N ILE A 44 13.99 12.48 -15.08
CA ILE A 44 13.20 12.98 -13.94
C ILE A 44 11.72 12.88 -14.29
N LEU A 45 10.97 12.18 -13.44
CA LEU A 45 9.53 12.02 -13.57
C LEU A 45 8.81 13.14 -12.79
N VAL A 46 7.85 13.79 -13.45
CA VAL A 46 7.05 14.88 -12.89
C VAL A 46 5.60 14.46 -12.84
N TYR A 47 5.06 14.33 -11.63
CA TYR A 47 3.64 14.15 -11.38
C TYR A 47 2.95 15.53 -11.32
N GLN A 48 1.68 15.59 -11.73
CA GLN A 48 0.95 16.86 -11.80
C GLN A 48 0.76 17.45 -10.39
N GLY A 49 1.09 18.74 -10.20
CA GLY A 49 0.82 19.48 -8.96
C GLY A 49 1.93 19.46 -7.90
N LEU A 50 3.07 18.82 -8.15
CA LEU A 50 4.20 18.73 -7.22
C LEU A 50 5.35 19.71 -7.54
N ASN A 51 6.30 19.84 -6.61
CA ASN A 51 7.41 20.81 -6.61
C ASN A 51 8.35 20.71 -7.84
N GLU A 52 8.38 19.56 -8.51
CA GLU A 52 9.32 19.24 -9.58
C GLU A 52 9.08 20.09 -10.83
N GLU A 53 7.87 20.60 -11.09
CA GLU A 53 7.60 21.44 -12.27
C GLU A 53 8.45 22.72 -12.29
N LYS A 54 8.61 23.38 -11.14
CA LYS A 54 9.41 24.62 -11.03
C LYS A 54 10.88 24.32 -11.24
N MET A 55 11.36 23.24 -10.63
CA MET A 55 12.73 22.76 -10.75
C MET A 55 13.07 22.39 -12.21
N ILE A 56 12.18 21.66 -12.89
CA ILE A 56 12.35 21.27 -14.29
C ILE A 56 12.40 22.50 -15.21
N LYS A 57 11.61 23.54 -14.93
CA LYS A 57 11.71 24.82 -15.65
C LYS A 57 13.09 25.47 -15.48
N GLN A 58 13.71 25.36 -14.31
CA GLN A 58 15.07 25.85 -14.08
C GLN A 58 16.10 24.97 -14.80
N MET A 59 16.03 23.65 -14.64
CA MET A 59 16.93 22.70 -15.30
C MET A 59 16.95 22.88 -16.81
N LYS A 60 15.78 23.09 -17.45
CA LYS A 60 15.71 23.33 -18.91
C LYS A 60 16.44 24.59 -19.37
N LYS A 61 16.67 25.58 -18.51
CA LYS A 61 17.42 26.80 -18.83
C LYS A 61 18.93 26.57 -18.81
N PHE A 62 19.39 25.69 -17.93
CA PHE A 62 20.82 25.49 -17.64
C PHE A 62 21.38 24.20 -18.23
N ILE A 63 20.53 23.20 -18.50
CA ILE A 63 20.94 21.84 -18.85
C ILE A 63 20.30 21.43 -20.17
N LYS A 64 21.13 20.90 -21.06
CA LYS A 64 20.70 20.38 -22.36
C LYS A 64 19.81 19.14 -22.16
N ASN A 65 18.59 19.18 -22.68
CA ASN A 65 17.64 18.07 -22.70
C ASN A 65 17.34 17.63 -24.14
N LYS A 66 17.00 16.36 -24.36
CA LYS A 66 16.54 15.89 -25.70
C LYS A 66 15.12 15.35 -25.74
N ARG A 67 14.47 15.04 -24.63
CA ARG A 67 13.22 14.27 -24.72
C ARG A 67 12.26 14.53 -23.58
N VAL A 68 11.02 14.80 -23.94
CA VAL A 68 9.86 14.68 -23.06
C VAL A 68 9.17 13.39 -23.46
N LYS A 69 9.13 12.41 -22.57
CA LYS A 69 8.29 11.23 -22.74
C LYS A 69 7.04 11.47 -21.89
N ILE A 70 5.86 11.40 -22.50
CA ILE A 70 4.60 11.49 -21.77
C ILE A 70 4.21 10.05 -21.47
N ASP A 71 4.18 9.69 -20.19
CA ASP A 71 3.68 8.40 -19.73
C ASP A 71 2.27 8.57 -19.16
N HIS A 72 1.54 7.49 -18.95
CA HIS A 72 0.16 7.53 -18.43
C HIS A 72 0.09 8.15 -17.01
N HIS A 73 1.20 8.15 -16.27
CA HIS A 73 1.29 8.65 -14.90
C HIS A 73 1.98 10.01 -14.75
N GLY A 74 2.53 10.62 -15.82
CA GLY A 74 3.25 11.90 -15.71
C GLY A 74 4.13 12.27 -16.91
N LYS A 75 4.90 13.36 -16.77
CA LYS A 75 5.89 13.79 -17.78
C LYS A 75 7.29 13.40 -17.32
N CYS A 76 8.01 12.64 -18.15
CA CYS A 76 9.41 12.31 -17.93
C CYS A 76 10.32 13.19 -18.78
N TYR A 77 11.37 13.74 -18.17
CA TYR A 77 12.37 14.61 -18.79
C TYR A 77 13.77 14.02 -18.70
N LYS A 78 14.40 13.78 -19.86
CA LYS A 78 15.79 13.30 -19.95
C LYS A 78 16.78 14.45 -20.15
N PHE A 79 17.72 14.60 -19.22
CA PHE A 79 18.77 15.61 -19.22
C PHE A 79 20.15 14.97 -19.44
N PHE A 80 20.98 15.55 -20.31
CA PHE A 80 22.39 15.15 -20.42
C PHE A 80 23.24 15.93 -19.46
N LEU A 81 24.18 15.23 -18.83
CA LEU A 81 24.97 15.75 -17.73
C LEU A 81 26.41 15.99 -18.18
N ASP A 82 26.76 17.27 -18.35
CA ASP A 82 28.13 17.74 -18.33
C ASP A 82 28.52 18.19 -16.91
N ASP A 83 29.77 18.62 -16.71
CA ASP A 83 30.26 19.02 -15.37
C ASP A 83 29.48 20.19 -14.77
N ALA A 84 29.00 21.12 -15.61
CA ALA A 84 28.20 22.25 -15.17
C ALA A 84 26.80 21.80 -14.71
N ALA A 85 26.18 20.88 -15.46
CA ALA A 85 24.88 20.30 -15.13
C ALA A 85 24.95 19.48 -13.84
N ARG A 86 25.99 18.65 -13.66
CA ARG A 86 26.21 17.90 -12.40
C ARG A 86 26.36 18.85 -11.22
N SER A 87 27.22 19.86 -11.34
CA SER A 87 27.44 20.85 -10.29
C SER A 87 26.15 21.61 -9.93
N TRP A 88 25.34 21.94 -10.93
CA TRP A 88 24.05 22.59 -10.71
C TRP A 88 23.07 21.68 -9.96
N ILE A 89 22.97 20.40 -10.36
CA ILE A 89 22.10 19.41 -9.73
C ILE A 89 22.47 19.23 -8.25
N LEU A 90 23.75 19.06 -7.94
CA LEU A 90 24.24 18.91 -6.57
C LEU A 90 23.97 20.15 -5.72
N ALA A 91 24.15 21.35 -6.28
CA ALA A 91 23.91 22.60 -5.55
C ALA A 91 22.42 22.90 -5.26
N ASN A 92 21.49 22.20 -5.91
CA ASN A 92 20.05 22.39 -5.75
C ASN A 92 19.36 21.20 -5.04
N SER A 93 20.11 20.21 -4.54
CA SER A 93 19.65 19.06 -3.74
C SER A 93 18.35 18.42 -4.26
N ILE A 94 18.35 17.97 -5.51
CA ILE A 94 17.16 17.42 -6.16
C ILE A 94 16.95 15.92 -5.89
N SER A 95 17.59 15.37 -4.85
CA SER A 95 17.63 13.95 -4.50
C SER A 95 16.27 13.37 -4.09
N GLU A 96 15.32 14.22 -3.71
CA GLU A 96 13.93 13.83 -3.42
C GLU A 96 13.11 13.55 -4.68
N CYS A 97 13.59 13.94 -5.87
CA CYS A 97 12.85 13.74 -7.11
C CYS A 97 12.89 12.28 -7.56
N THR A 98 11.75 11.78 -8.03
CA THR A 98 11.68 10.51 -8.76
C THR A 98 12.55 10.58 -10.01
N SER A 99 13.61 9.79 -10.04
CA SER A 99 14.61 9.88 -11.09
C SER A 99 15.30 8.55 -11.39
N VAL A 100 15.77 8.39 -12.63
CA VAL A 100 16.58 7.25 -13.07
C VAL A 100 17.87 7.79 -13.67
N ILE A 101 19.01 7.26 -13.21
CA ILE A 101 20.34 7.73 -13.57
C ILE A 101 21.00 6.74 -14.52
N TYR A 102 21.61 7.23 -15.60
CA TYR A 102 22.20 6.42 -16.66
C TYR A 102 23.70 6.69 -16.84
N ASP A 103 24.45 5.64 -17.16
CA ASP A 103 25.86 5.74 -17.55
C ASP A 103 26.05 6.24 -18.99
N GLN A 104 27.30 6.31 -19.44
CA GLN A 104 27.69 6.71 -20.81
C GLN A 104 27.17 5.78 -21.94
N ASN A 105 26.75 4.56 -21.61
CA ASN A 105 26.20 3.59 -22.54
C ASN A 105 24.66 3.57 -22.53
N ASP A 106 24.03 4.52 -21.84
CA ASP A 106 22.58 4.59 -21.63
C ASP A 106 22.01 3.43 -20.81
N ILE A 107 22.84 2.82 -19.94
CA ILE A 107 22.44 1.76 -19.02
C ILE A 107 22.06 2.41 -17.68
N ALA A 108 20.90 2.03 -17.14
CA ALA A 108 20.46 2.49 -15.82
C ALA A 108 21.42 1.97 -14.73
N ILE A 109 21.99 2.88 -13.96
CA ILE A 109 22.93 2.56 -12.87
C ILE A 109 22.31 2.75 -11.49
N ALA A 110 21.29 3.60 -11.38
CA ALA A 110 20.49 3.77 -10.18
C ALA A 110 19.08 4.28 -10.50
N ASP A 111 18.11 3.86 -9.69
CA ASP A 111 16.72 4.29 -9.72
C ASP A 111 16.36 4.85 -8.34
N PHE A 112 15.85 6.08 -8.32
CA PHE A 112 15.46 6.86 -7.15
C PHE A 112 13.94 7.07 -7.12
N TYR A 113 13.17 6.08 -7.55
CA TYR A 113 11.74 6.05 -7.34
C TYR A 113 11.41 5.55 -5.92
N ARG A 114 10.66 4.44 -5.81
CA ARG A 114 10.18 3.86 -4.55
C ARG A 114 11.32 3.32 -3.70
N HIS A 115 12.05 2.36 -4.26
CA HIS A 115 13.32 1.91 -3.72
C HIS A 115 14.44 2.75 -4.32
N VAL A 116 15.38 3.20 -3.48
CA VAL A 116 16.68 3.66 -4.00
C VAL A 116 17.46 2.41 -4.38
N SER A 117 17.42 2.02 -5.66
CA SER A 117 18.04 0.80 -6.17
C SER A 117 19.20 1.09 -7.09
N PHE A 118 20.21 0.22 -7.09
CA PHE A 118 21.43 0.40 -7.88
C PHE A 118 22.17 -0.93 -8.11
N TYR A 119 23.06 -0.94 -9.11
CA TYR A 119 23.62 -2.18 -9.66
C TYR A 119 25.12 -2.39 -9.38
N GLU A 120 25.75 -1.46 -8.66
CA GLU A 120 27.16 -1.57 -8.24
C GLU A 120 27.33 -1.46 -6.73
N LYS A 121 28.40 -2.04 -6.19
CA LYS A 121 28.75 -1.82 -4.79
C LYS A 121 29.30 -0.41 -4.61
N VAL A 122 28.75 0.33 -3.66
CA VAL A 122 29.13 1.72 -3.39
C VAL A 122 30.06 1.81 -2.17
N PRO A 123 31.08 2.69 -2.17
CA PRO A 123 31.97 2.91 -1.03
C PRO A 123 31.42 3.96 -0.06
N LEU A 124 30.10 4.00 0.14
CA LEU A 124 29.41 4.98 0.98
C LEU A 124 28.97 4.34 2.31
N PRO A 125 28.91 5.11 3.41
CA PRO A 125 28.40 4.66 4.70
C PRO A 125 26.85 4.58 4.71
N CYS A 126 26.29 3.77 3.82
CA CYS A 126 24.85 3.51 3.76
C CYS A 126 24.55 2.04 4.07
N SER A 127 23.46 1.80 4.80
CA SER A 127 22.92 0.45 4.99
C SER A 127 22.24 0.01 3.70
N VAL A 128 22.66 -1.12 3.14
CA VAL A 128 22.16 -1.61 1.84
C VAL A 128 21.77 -3.07 1.95
N LEU A 129 20.69 -3.44 1.27
CA LEU A 129 20.20 -4.80 1.20
C LEU A 129 20.49 -5.36 -0.20
N PRO A 130 21.27 -6.46 -0.32
CA PRO A 130 21.43 -7.14 -1.60
C PRO A 130 20.15 -7.90 -1.94
N VAL A 131 19.60 -7.64 -3.12
CA VAL A 131 18.33 -8.23 -3.59
C VAL A 131 18.45 -8.69 -5.04
N LYS A 132 17.63 -9.68 -5.41
CA LYS A 132 17.48 -10.12 -6.81
C LYS A 132 16.43 -9.32 -7.55
N GLU A 133 15.28 -9.10 -6.90
CA GLU A 133 14.15 -8.31 -7.41
C GLU A 133 13.80 -7.20 -6.41
N LEU A 134 12.99 -6.21 -6.84
CA LEU A 134 12.56 -5.13 -5.95
C LEU A 134 11.48 -5.67 -5.01
N PRO A 135 11.63 -5.52 -3.68
CA PRO A 135 10.64 -6.01 -2.74
C PRO A 135 9.34 -5.20 -2.80
N ILE A 136 8.27 -5.69 -2.18
CA ILE A 136 7.07 -4.91 -1.96
C ILE A 136 7.34 -3.92 -0.83
N GLN A 137 7.11 -2.63 -1.07
CA GLN A 137 7.10 -1.60 -0.04
C GLN A 137 5.77 -1.65 0.71
N LEU A 138 5.86 -1.74 2.04
CA LEU A 138 4.72 -1.64 2.94
C LEU A 138 4.80 -0.32 3.71
N GLU A 139 3.69 0.40 3.75
CA GLU A 139 3.53 1.54 4.65
C GLU A 139 2.53 1.16 5.73
N ILE A 140 2.91 1.37 6.99
CA ILE A 140 2.08 1.02 8.14
C ILE A 140 1.89 2.26 9.00
N TYR A 141 0.64 2.62 9.22
CA TYR A 141 0.25 3.79 9.99
C TYR A 141 -0.74 3.42 11.10
N ILE A 142 -0.54 3.99 12.29
CA ILE A 142 -1.40 3.81 13.45
C ILE A 142 -2.12 5.14 13.71
N ARG A 143 -3.47 5.14 13.66
CA ARG A 143 -4.26 6.33 14.02
C ARG A 143 -4.24 6.53 15.54
N GLU A 144 -3.83 7.72 16.01
CA GLU A 144 -3.89 8.06 17.44
C GLU A 144 -5.32 8.28 17.98
N LYS A 145 -6.28 8.59 17.09
CA LYS A 145 -7.68 8.85 17.44
C LYS A 145 -8.62 8.11 16.49
N ASP A 146 -9.11 6.98 16.98
CA ASP A 146 -10.15 6.12 16.39
C ASP A 146 -11.55 6.79 16.45
N ARG A 147 -11.71 7.96 15.81
CA ARG A 147 -13.00 8.68 15.84
C ARG A 147 -14.04 8.15 14.84
N GLU A 148 -13.62 7.30 13.90
CA GLU A 148 -14.46 6.72 12.85
C GLU A 148 -14.01 5.29 12.57
N CYS A 149 -14.18 4.38 13.54
CA CYS A 149 -13.95 2.95 13.34
C CYS A 149 -15.22 2.27 12.88
N ASP A 150 -15.13 1.53 11.78
CA ASP A 150 -16.22 0.65 11.34
C ASP A 150 -16.34 -0.58 12.26
N VAL A 151 -15.27 -0.93 13.00
CA VAL A 151 -15.21 -2.08 13.91
C VAL A 151 -14.86 -1.64 15.34
N ASP A 152 -15.64 -2.10 16.32
CA ASP A 152 -15.41 -1.88 17.75
C ASP A 152 -15.06 -3.22 18.42
N LEU A 153 -13.77 -3.37 18.75
CA LEU A 153 -13.23 -4.47 19.53
C LEU A 153 -13.13 -4.05 21.00
N GLN A 154 -14.19 -4.32 21.77
CA GLN A 154 -14.34 -4.10 23.22
C GLN A 154 -13.25 -3.22 23.89
N ASP A 155 -13.24 -1.93 23.56
CA ASP A 155 -12.50 -0.84 24.20
C ASP A 155 -10.95 -0.87 24.17
N GLN A 156 -10.28 -1.74 23.39
CA GLN A 156 -8.79 -1.85 23.44
C GLN A 156 -8.04 -2.06 22.12
N ALA A 157 -8.71 -1.99 20.97
CA ALA A 157 -7.99 -2.19 19.70
C ALA A 157 -7.28 -0.94 19.20
N LYS A 158 -6.12 -1.15 18.57
CA LYS A 158 -5.51 -0.19 17.65
C LYS A 158 -5.91 -0.53 16.21
N SER A 159 -6.09 0.49 15.40
CA SER A 159 -6.31 0.38 13.95
C SER A 159 -4.98 0.55 13.22
N TYR A 160 -4.50 -0.51 12.56
CA TYR A 160 -3.31 -0.48 11.71
C TYR A 160 -3.73 -0.37 10.24
N TYR A 161 -3.40 0.75 9.61
CA TYR A 161 -3.57 0.95 8.19
C TYR A 161 -2.30 0.47 7.51
N ILE A 162 -2.42 -0.50 6.63
CA ILE A 162 -1.29 -1.11 5.92
C ILE A 162 -1.58 -1.02 4.43
N SER A 163 -0.80 -0.21 3.73
CA SER A 163 -0.89 -0.06 2.28
C SER A 163 0.38 -0.59 1.61
N THR A 164 0.27 -0.82 0.30
CA THR A 164 1.42 -1.15 -0.53
C THR A 164 1.42 -0.25 -1.75
N ASP A 165 2.59 -0.07 -2.33
CA ASP A 165 2.72 0.76 -3.53
C ASP A 165 2.16 0.08 -4.81
N TYR A 166 1.67 -1.17 -4.75
CA TYR A 166 1.28 -1.98 -5.91
C TYR A 166 -0.16 -2.53 -5.82
N ASP A 167 -0.70 -3.02 -6.95
CA ASP A 167 -1.97 -3.79 -7.06
C ASP A 167 -1.90 -5.16 -6.33
N CYS A 168 -1.03 -5.30 -5.32
CA CYS A 168 -0.78 -6.52 -4.56
C CYS A 168 -1.61 -6.60 -3.28
N ILE A 169 -2.56 -5.68 -3.07
CA ILE A 169 -3.35 -5.63 -1.83
C ILE A 169 -4.08 -6.94 -1.57
N GLU A 170 -4.61 -7.56 -2.62
CA GLU A 170 -5.34 -8.82 -2.54
C GLU A 170 -4.42 -9.94 -2.03
N LYS A 171 -3.21 -10.02 -2.61
CA LYS A 171 -2.18 -10.96 -2.19
C LYS A 171 -1.74 -10.70 -0.75
N LEU A 172 -1.47 -9.44 -0.39
CA LEU A 172 -1.09 -9.06 0.97
C LEU A 172 -2.18 -9.46 1.98
N ALA A 173 -3.44 -9.19 1.67
CA ALA A 173 -4.56 -9.52 2.53
C ALA A 173 -4.71 -11.04 2.70
N PHE A 174 -4.64 -11.79 1.60
CA PHE A 174 -4.69 -13.25 1.62
C PHE A 174 -3.58 -13.83 2.50
N GLU A 175 -2.32 -13.42 2.29
CA GLU A 175 -1.18 -13.90 3.05
C GLU A 175 -1.25 -13.47 4.53
N THR A 176 -1.78 -12.27 4.80
CA THR A 176 -2.02 -11.80 6.17
C THR A 176 -3.04 -12.67 6.88
N ILE A 177 -4.12 -13.06 6.20
CA ILE A 177 -5.14 -13.96 6.76
C ILE A 177 -4.53 -15.33 7.07
N GLU A 178 -3.79 -15.92 6.12
CA GLU A 178 -3.16 -17.23 6.28
C GLU A 178 -2.17 -17.31 7.45
N ASN A 179 -1.50 -16.19 7.77
CA ASN A 179 -0.50 -16.15 8.83
C ASN A 179 -1.09 -15.79 10.20
N LEU A 180 -2.14 -14.96 10.25
CA LEU A 180 -2.65 -14.39 11.50
C LEU A 180 -3.93 -15.04 12.00
N TYR A 181 -4.70 -15.70 11.14
CA TYR A 181 -6.00 -16.27 11.48
C TYR A 181 -5.98 -17.80 11.46
N PHE A 182 -7.02 -18.41 12.03
CA PHE A 182 -7.23 -19.85 11.99
C PHE A 182 -8.57 -20.18 11.36
N TYR A 183 -8.60 -21.21 10.52
CA TYR A 183 -9.85 -21.71 9.97
C TYR A 183 -10.68 -22.45 11.04
N PRO A 184 -12.03 -22.36 10.99
CA PRO A 184 -12.83 -21.65 10.00
C PRO A 184 -12.91 -20.13 10.25
N LEU A 185 -13.05 -19.35 9.18
CA LEU A 185 -13.19 -17.90 9.18
C LEU A 185 -14.65 -17.49 8.94
N SER A 186 -15.04 -16.34 9.48
CA SER A 186 -16.27 -15.64 9.11
C SER A 186 -15.93 -14.43 8.24
N ILE A 187 -16.47 -14.41 7.02
CA ILE A 187 -16.31 -13.29 6.09
C ILE A 187 -17.65 -12.58 5.96
N TYR A 188 -17.66 -11.29 6.25
CA TYR A 188 -18.79 -10.41 6.02
C TYR A 188 -18.59 -9.61 4.74
N ILE A 189 -19.59 -9.59 3.87
CA ILE A 189 -19.60 -8.79 2.65
C ILE A 189 -20.91 -8.04 2.48
N GLU A 190 -20.84 -6.91 1.79
CA GLU A 190 -22.00 -6.19 1.25
C GLU A 190 -22.04 -6.27 -0.26
N THR A 191 -23.26 -6.31 -0.82
CA THR A 191 -23.46 -6.37 -2.27
C THR A 191 -24.51 -5.37 -2.73
N HIS A 192 -24.79 -5.33 -4.03
CA HIS A 192 -25.78 -4.40 -4.58
C HIS A 192 -27.22 -4.90 -4.36
N ASP A 193 -28.15 -3.95 -4.37
CA ASP A 193 -29.60 -4.23 -4.38
C ASP A 193 -29.96 -5.18 -5.53
N GLY A 194 -30.71 -6.23 -5.22
CA GLY A 194 -31.17 -7.25 -6.17
C GLY A 194 -30.30 -8.51 -6.24
N GLU A 195 -29.11 -8.52 -5.64
CA GLU A 195 -28.20 -9.68 -5.68
C GLU A 195 -28.50 -10.73 -4.60
N GLN A 196 -29.41 -10.44 -3.66
CA GLN A 196 -29.68 -11.31 -2.51
C GLN A 196 -30.00 -12.76 -2.87
N HIS A 197 -30.95 -12.99 -3.77
CA HIS A 197 -31.34 -14.35 -4.15
C HIS A 197 -30.22 -15.09 -4.87
N GLN A 198 -29.43 -14.38 -5.69
CA GLN A 198 -28.33 -14.96 -6.43
C GLN A 198 -27.19 -15.33 -5.46
N MET A 199 -26.83 -14.43 -4.55
CA MET A 199 -25.81 -14.67 -3.51
C MET A 199 -26.17 -15.86 -2.63
N GLN A 200 -27.41 -15.95 -2.14
CA GLN A 200 -27.85 -17.08 -1.32
C GLN A 200 -27.81 -18.42 -2.07
N LYS A 201 -28.01 -18.39 -3.39
CA LYS A 201 -28.00 -19.59 -4.23
C LYS A 201 -26.57 -20.02 -4.57
N ASP A 202 -25.74 -19.12 -5.05
CA ASP A 202 -24.39 -19.43 -5.55
C ASP A 202 -23.43 -19.77 -4.40
N TRP A 203 -23.61 -19.13 -3.25
CA TRP A 203 -22.73 -19.27 -2.09
C TRP A 203 -23.31 -20.20 -1.01
N ALA A 204 -24.36 -20.97 -1.32
CA ALA A 204 -24.99 -21.90 -0.38
C ALA A 204 -23.99 -22.89 0.25
N LYS A 205 -22.94 -23.29 -0.48
CA LYS A 205 -21.89 -24.20 0.01
C LYS A 205 -21.06 -23.63 1.16
N TYR A 206 -21.02 -22.30 1.31
CA TYR A 206 -20.31 -21.58 2.38
C TYR A 206 -21.21 -21.20 3.56
N ALA A 207 -22.35 -21.87 3.72
CA ALA A 207 -23.34 -21.57 4.76
C ALA A 207 -23.73 -20.08 4.78
N VAL A 208 -23.91 -19.50 3.58
CA VAL A 208 -24.20 -18.07 3.42
C VAL A 208 -25.46 -17.67 4.20
N GLU A 209 -25.33 -16.64 5.03
CA GLU A 209 -26.44 -16.08 5.80
C GLU A 209 -26.66 -14.64 5.37
N TYR A 210 -27.88 -14.32 4.95
CA TYR A 210 -28.27 -12.94 4.69
C TYR A 210 -28.57 -12.21 5.99
N ILE A 211 -28.14 -10.95 6.06
CA ILE A 211 -28.50 -10.02 7.12
C ILE A 211 -28.88 -8.66 6.51
N ASP A 212 -29.94 -8.04 7.04
CA ASP A 212 -30.19 -6.63 6.75
C ASP A 212 -29.10 -5.80 7.40
N SER A 213 -28.25 -5.22 6.56
CA SER A 213 -27.11 -4.41 6.96
C SER A 213 -27.54 -3.10 7.64
N GLY A 214 -28.81 -2.69 7.47
CA GLY A 214 -29.36 -1.40 7.89
C GLY A 214 -28.88 -0.21 7.05
N GLN A 215 -27.98 -0.42 6.09
CA GLN A 215 -27.53 0.62 5.17
C GLN A 215 -28.50 0.73 4.00
N ARG A 216 -28.79 1.98 3.63
CA ARG A 216 -29.63 2.33 2.49
C ARG A 216 -28.93 3.42 1.69
N VAL A 217 -28.81 3.23 0.38
CA VAL A 217 -28.16 4.18 -0.53
C VAL A 217 -29.16 4.78 -1.51
N PHE A 218 -28.95 6.03 -1.91
CA PHE A 218 -29.79 6.66 -2.92
C PHE A 218 -29.39 6.15 -4.31
N THR A 219 -30.28 5.40 -4.94
CA THR A 219 -30.05 4.77 -6.23
C THR A 219 -31.00 5.32 -7.27
N LEU A 220 -30.50 5.49 -8.50
CA LEU A 220 -31.29 5.90 -9.66
C LEU A 220 -31.68 4.66 -10.46
N SER A 221 -32.98 4.49 -10.72
CA SER A 221 -33.50 3.52 -11.69
C SER A 221 -34.18 4.22 -12.85
N SER A 222 -34.53 3.45 -13.89
CA SER A 222 -35.39 3.91 -14.98
C SER A 222 -36.79 4.39 -14.51
N LYS A 223 -37.19 4.06 -13.28
CA LYS A 223 -38.47 4.47 -12.66
C LYS A 223 -38.33 5.65 -11.69
N GLY A 224 -37.13 6.22 -11.56
CA GLY A 224 -36.82 7.32 -10.65
C GLY A 224 -35.85 6.93 -9.54
N MET A 225 -35.65 7.86 -8.60
CA MET A 225 -34.79 7.68 -7.44
C MET A 225 -35.50 6.91 -6.34
N TYR A 226 -34.77 6.03 -5.67
CA TYR A 226 -35.26 5.29 -4.52
C TYR A 226 -34.13 5.00 -3.54
N HIS A 227 -34.49 4.60 -2.32
CA HIS A 227 -33.53 4.12 -1.33
C HIS A 227 -33.36 2.61 -1.52
N ALA A 228 -32.23 2.21 -2.07
CA ALA A 228 -31.87 0.82 -2.27
C ALA A 228 -31.27 0.24 -0.99
N GLU A 229 -31.59 -1.02 -0.70
CA GLU A 229 -30.91 -1.77 0.35
C GLU A 229 -29.52 -2.20 -0.09
N VAL A 230 -28.56 -2.10 0.82
CA VAL A 230 -27.24 -2.72 0.67
C VAL A 230 -27.29 -4.04 1.45
N PRO A 231 -27.62 -5.18 0.83
CA PRO A 231 -27.71 -6.45 1.54
C PRO A 231 -26.35 -6.90 2.07
N GLY A 232 -26.32 -7.42 3.30
CA GLY A 232 -25.13 -7.99 3.92
C GLY A 232 -25.18 -9.52 3.93
N PHE A 233 -24.02 -10.16 3.87
CA PHE A 233 -23.89 -11.62 3.93
C PHE A 233 -22.73 -12.04 4.81
N PHE A 234 -22.96 -13.08 5.61
CA PHE A 234 -21.89 -13.82 6.27
C PHE A 234 -21.62 -15.12 5.52
N LEU A 235 -20.35 -15.39 5.25
CA LEU A 235 -19.83 -16.61 4.66
C LEU A 235 -18.95 -17.32 5.69
N THR A 236 -19.01 -18.65 5.75
CA THR A 236 -18.08 -19.47 6.53
C THR A 236 -17.07 -20.13 5.59
N VAL A 237 -15.79 -19.83 5.80
CA VAL A 237 -14.68 -20.38 5.01
C VAL A 237 -13.88 -21.34 5.87
N LYS A 238 -13.67 -22.58 5.40
CA LYS A 238 -13.13 -23.67 6.24
C LYS A 238 -11.65 -23.98 5.99
N ASN A 239 -11.05 -23.45 4.93
CA ASN A 239 -9.68 -23.72 4.54
C ASN A 239 -9.18 -22.72 3.48
N THR A 240 -7.88 -22.81 3.17
CA THR A 240 -7.17 -22.00 2.17
C THR A 240 -7.79 -22.07 0.78
N ASP A 241 -8.21 -23.25 0.31
CA ASP A 241 -8.80 -23.39 -1.03
C ASP A 241 -10.13 -22.64 -1.14
N GLU A 242 -10.96 -22.72 -0.10
CA GLU A 242 -12.20 -21.97 0.00
C GLU A 242 -11.96 -20.46 0.09
N LEU A 243 -10.94 -20.02 0.84
CA LEU A 243 -10.56 -18.61 0.93
C LEU A 243 -10.14 -18.07 -0.44
N LYS A 244 -9.38 -18.85 -1.20
CA LYS A 244 -8.90 -18.46 -2.53
C LYS A 244 -10.08 -18.22 -3.48
N VAL A 245 -11.08 -19.10 -3.47
CA VAL A 245 -12.30 -18.91 -4.29
C VAL A 245 -13.07 -17.66 -3.87
N VAL A 246 -13.19 -17.40 -2.57
CA VAL A 246 -13.84 -16.18 -2.08
C VAL A 246 -13.10 -14.92 -2.56
N PHE A 247 -11.78 -14.91 -2.49
CA PHE A 247 -10.97 -13.79 -2.98
C PHE A 247 -11.14 -13.59 -4.48
N GLU A 248 -10.96 -14.65 -5.27
CA GLU A 248 -11.08 -14.60 -6.74
C GLU A 248 -12.46 -14.10 -7.22
N GLU A 249 -13.55 -14.45 -6.54
CA GLU A 249 -14.91 -14.15 -7.00
C GLU A 249 -15.56 -12.95 -6.30
N LEU A 250 -15.15 -12.58 -5.08
CA LEU A 250 -15.83 -11.56 -4.27
C LEU A 250 -14.95 -10.38 -3.87
N PHE A 251 -13.64 -10.44 -4.06
CA PHE A 251 -12.75 -9.34 -3.66
C PHE A 251 -13.00 -8.04 -4.46
N TYR A 252 -13.61 -8.15 -5.65
CA TYR A 252 -14.07 -6.99 -6.44
C TYR A 252 -15.00 -6.06 -5.66
N LEU A 253 -15.72 -6.57 -4.64
CA LEU A 253 -16.59 -5.76 -3.79
C LEU A 253 -15.79 -4.72 -3.00
N ALA A 254 -14.62 -5.08 -2.48
CA ALA A 254 -13.74 -4.15 -1.78
C ALA A 254 -13.24 -3.03 -2.73
N TYR A 255 -12.87 -3.38 -3.96
CA TYR A 255 -12.51 -2.39 -5.00
C TYR A 255 -13.68 -1.46 -5.40
N GLN A 256 -14.92 -1.85 -5.14
CA GLN A 256 -16.13 -1.03 -5.38
C GLN A 256 -16.59 -0.26 -4.14
N ASN A 257 -15.76 -0.17 -3.09
CA ASN A 257 -16.10 0.44 -1.81
C ASN A 257 -17.26 -0.23 -1.06
N ASN A 258 -17.54 -1.50 -1.37
CA ASN A 258 -18.45 -2.30 -0.55
C ASN A 258 -17.66 -2.92 0.61
N THR A 259 -18.32 -3.06 1.76
CA THR A 259 -17.71 -3.64 2.95
C THR A 259 -17.26 -5.07 2.67
N PHE A 260 -16.00 -5.38 2.97
CA PHE A 260 -15.44 -6.73 3.01
C PHE A 260 -14.65 -6.86 4.31
N ILE A 261 -15.06 -7.79 5.18
CA ILE A 261 -14.45 -7.97 6.50
C ILE A 261 -14.15 -9.44 6.74
N VAL A 262 -12.96 -9.72 7.27
CA VAL A 262 -12.53 -11.05 7.70
C VAL A 262 -12.36 -11.06 9.21
N SER A 263 -12.95 -12.06 9.85
CA SER A 263 -13.00 -12.21 11.31
C SER A 263 -12.95 -13.68 11.71
N GLN A 264 -12.54 -13.95 12.95
CA GLN A 264 -12.48 -15.32 13.48
C GLN A 264 -13.88 -15.83 13.78
N ASN A 265 -14.73 -14.97 14.35
CA ASN A 265 -16.10 -15.25 14.68
C ASN A 265 -17.04 -14.28 13.96
N LYS A 266 -18.29 -14.69 13.82
CA LYS A 266 -19.33 -13.85 13.24
C LYS A 266 -19.47 -12.54 14.03
N LEU A 267 -19.41 -11.42 13.32
CA LEU A 267 -19.50 -10.08 13.89
C LEU A 267 -20.95 -9.72 14.27
N ASP A 268 -21.11 -9.01 15.39
CA ASP A 268 -22.38 -8.44 15.80
C ASP A 268 -22.56 -7.06 15.13
N ILE A 269 -23.55 -6.94 14.26
CA ILE A 269 -23.85 -5.68 13.57
C ILE A 269 -24.77 -4.82 14.42
N ARG A 270 -24.31 -3.65 14.87
CA ARG A 270 -25.18 -2.61 15.43
C ARG A 270 -25.51 -1.59 14.35
N THR A 271 -26.78 -1.53 13.97
CA THR A 271 -27.30 -0.58 13.00
C THR A 271 -27.53 0.80 13.64
N GLY A 272 -27.04 1.86 12.99
CA GLY A 272 -27.00 3.24 13.50
C GLY A 272 -26.55 4.23 12.42
N ARG A 273 -26.25 5.49 12.80
CA ARG A 273 -25.82 6.54 11.84
C ARG A 273 -24.47 6.22 11.16
N ASN A 274 -23.59 5.56 11.90
CA ASN A 274 -22.40 4.86 11.43
C ASN A 274 -22.55 3.40 11.89
N ARG A 275 -22.31 2.43 11.01
CA ARG A 275 -22.34 1.03 11.41
C ARG A 275 -21.10 0.73 12.25
N ILE A 276 -21.30 -0.02 13.33
CA ILE A 276 -20.19 -0.52 14.13
C ILE A 276 -20.33 -2.04 14.22
N PHE A 277 -19.35 -2.76 13.70
CA PHE A 277 -19.19 -4.19 13.90
C PHE A 277 -18.59 -4.42 15.27
N LYS A 278 -19.32 -5.05 16.18
CA LYS A 278 -18.74 -5.49 17.45
C LYS A 278 -18.18 -6.88 17.28
N SER A 279 -16.96 -7.08 17.79
CA SER A 279 -16.39 -8.41 17.91
C SER A 279 -15.85 -8.65 19.31
N GLY A 280 -15.97 -9.89 19.77
CA GLY A 280 -15.14 -10.42 20.85
C GLY A 280 -13.79 -10.94 20.35
N ASP A 281 -13.55 -10.88 19.04
CA ASP A 281 -12.30 -11.31 18.43
C ASP A 281 -11.14 -10.40 18.82
N GLU A 282 -9.94 -11.00 18.84
CA GLU A 282 -8.70 -10.26 19.07
C GLU A 282 -8.22 -9.53 17.80
N MET A 283 -8.78 -9.86 16.64
CA MET A 283 -8.36 -9.34 15.35
C MET A 283 -9.49 -9.36 14.31
N VAL A 284 -9.64 -8.26 13.57
CA VAL A 284 -10.55 -8.11 12.43
C VAL A 284 -9.83 -7.37 11.31
N LEU A 285 -9.92 -7.88 10.08
CA LEU A 285 -9.30 -7.30 8.90
C LEU A 285 -10.39 -6.76 7.99
N THR A 286 -10.23 -5.52 7.54
CA THR A 286 -11.05 -4.94 6.47
C THR A 286 -10.17 -4.16 5.51
N PHE A 287 -10.78 -3.40 4.61
CA PHE A 287 -10.11 -2.70 3.53
C PHE A 287 -10.44 -1.21 3.58
N ASP A 288 -9.44 -0.39 3.25
CA ASP A 288 -9.63 1.05 3.05
C ASP A 288 -10.31 1.30 1.68
N HIS A 289 -10.64 2.57 1.40
CA HIS A 289 -11.29 2.99 0.17
C HIS A 289 -10.61 2.41 -1.09
N ASP A 290 -11.41 1.87 -2.00
CA ASP A 290 -11.05 1.16 -3.23
C ASP A 290 -10.03 0.03 -3.01
N ALA A 291 -10.01 -0.57 -1.81
CA ALA A 291 -8.99 -1.52 -1.38
C ALA A 291 -7.56 -1.00 -1.58
N GLN A 292 -7.29 0.29 -1.33
CA GLN A 292 -5.93 0.84 -1.39
C GLN A 292 -5.04 0.41 -0.21
N GLY A 293 -5.65 -0.14 0.84
CA GLY A 293 -4.97 -0.65 2.01
C GLY A 293 -5.80 -1.71 2.72
N ILE A 294 -5.15 -2.52 3.55
CA ILE A 294 -5.81 -3.32 4.57
C ILE A 294 -5.86 -2.52 5.87
N ILE A 295 -6.96 -2.65 6.61
CA ILE A 295 -7.12 -2.10 7.94
C ILE A 295 -7.21 -3.28 8.90
N LEU A 296 -6.22 -3.43 9.76
CA LEU A 296 -6.19 -4.46 10.80
C LEU A 296 -6.58 -3.83 12.13
N TYR A 297 -7.77 -4.16 12.63
CA TYR A 297 -8.17 -3.88 14.00
C TYR A 297 -7.68 -5.01 14.88
N THR A 298 -6.93 -4.72 15.93
CA THR A 298 -6.47 -5.78 16.84
C THR A 298 -6.21 -5.30 18.25
N SER A 299 -6.60 -6.14 19.21
CA SER A 299 -6.24 -6.03 20.64
C SER A 299 -5.00 -6.87 20.99
N LEU A 300 -4.42 -7.61 20.02
CA LEU A 300 -3.18 -8.36 20.22
C LEU A 300 -2.02 -7.43 20.53
N ASN A 301 -1.04 -7.98 21.26
CA ASN A 301 0.22 -7.30 21.49
C ASN A 301 0.88 -6.94 20.14
N PHE A 302 1.15 -5.64 19.98
CA PHE A 302 1.78 -5.02 18.82
C PHE A 302 3.00 -5.80 18.31
N GLU A 303 3.80 -6.39 19.19
CA GLU A 303 4.99 -7.14 18.81
C GLU A 303 4.71 -8.33 17.89
N LYS A 304 3.57 -9.03 18.03
CA LYS A 304 3.25 -10.17 17.15
C LYS A 304 2.93 -9.70 15.72
N VAL A 305 2.16 -8.62 15.61
CA VAL A 305 1.80 -8.00 14.33
C VAL A 305 3.03 -7.36 13.68
N LYS A 306 3.83 -6.64 14.48
CA LYS A 306 5.11 -6.05 14.08
C LYS A 306 6.06 -7.11 13.52
N ASN A 307 6.25 -8.21 14.25
CA ASN A 307 7.13 -9.29 13.82
C ASN A 307 6.65 -9.95 12.53
N TYR A 308 5.34 -10.13 12.33
CA TYR A 308 4.80 -10.66 11.08
C TYR A 308 5.15 -9.75 9.89
N PHE A 309 4.74 -8.48 9.88
CA PHE A 309 5.00 -7.67 8.67
C PHE A 309 6.49 -7.28 8.52
N THR A 310 7.27 -7.18 9.60
CA THR A 310 8.73 -7.08 9.49
C THR A 310 9.30 -8.34 8.83
N SER A 311 8.85 -9.52 9.23
CA SER A 311 9.25 -10.77 8.58
C SER A 311 8.72 -10.87 7.16
N TYR A 312 7.52 -10.37 6.86
CA TYR A 312 6.94 -10.34 5.52
C TYR A 312 7.80 -9.52 4.57
N MET A 313 8.24 -8.33 5.00
CA MET A 313 9.19 -7.51 4.25
C MET A 313 10.50 -8.26 4.02
N ILE A 314 11.11 -8.83 5.07
CA ILE A 314 12.38 -9.57 4.95
C ILE A 314 12.25 -10.82 4.07
N THR A 315 11.15 -11.55 4.20
CA THR A 315 10.89 -12.80 3.50
C THR A 315 10.64 -12.54 2.02
N HIS A 316 9.88 -11.51 1.67
CA HIS A 316 9.75 -11.10 0.26
C HIS A 316 11.01 -10.44 -0.30
N ILE A 317 11.90 -9.90 0.55
CA ILE A 317 13.26 -9.50 0.17
C ILE A 317 14.15 -10.72 -0.14
N GLN A 318 13.94 -11.86 0.54
CA GLN A 318 14.86 -13.01 0.54
C GLN A 318 14.37 -14.24 -0.25
N GLN A 319 13.07 -14.50 -0.37
CA GLN A 319 12.52 -15.79 -0.86
C GLN A 319 12.64 -16.04 -2.36
N GLU A 320 13.17 -15.11 -3.14
CA GLU A 320 13.53 -15.37 -4.54
C GLU A 320 15.02 -15.75 -4.71
N SER A 321 15.66 -16.23 -3.63
CA SER A 321 17.07 -16.70 -3.56
C SER A 321 17.42 -17.91 -4.41
#